data_AF-A0A101UFM6-F1
#
_entry.id   AF-A0A101UFM6-F1
#
_cell.length_a   1.000
_cell.length_b   1.000
_cell.length_c   1.000
_cell.angle_alpha   90.00
_cell.angle_beta   90.00
_cell.angle_gamma   90.00
#
_symmetry.space_group_name_H-M   'P 1'
#
loop_
_entity.id
_entity.type
_entity.pdbx_description
1 polymer ?
#
loop_
_entity_poly.entity_id
_entity_poly.type
_entity_poly.pdbx_seq_one_letter_code
_entity_poly.pdbx_strand_id
1 'polypeptide(L)'
;MAGFSALAIAPASAETLIKVTQGDDYAYLYQNSWYDIVYVCDVEADGHGVYVKVWKESGYDEFGDANGSASPCSSRSYSIGDVTSIQVCESVTGPDWCSDRRYR
;
A
#
# COMPACT_ATOMS: atom_id res chain seq x y z
N MET A 1 -1.69 51.01 20.67
CA MET A 1 -2.52 49.94 20.08
C MET A 1 -1.64 48.71 19.93
N ALA A 2 -1.81 47.71 20.79
CA ALA A 2 -1.08 46.45 20.69
C ALA A 2 -1.90 45.50 19.80
N GLY A 3 -1.38 45.17 18.62
CA GLY A 3 -1.99 44.21 17.70
C GLY A 3 -1.61 42.79 18.09
N PHE A 4 -2.61 41.97 18.40
CA PHE A 4 -2.42 40.54 18.58
C PHE A 4 -2.29 39.86 17.21
N SER A 5 -1.09 39.43 16.86
CA SER A 5 -0.89 38.51 15.73
C SER A 5 -1.38 37.12 16.13
N ALA A 6 -2.52 36.70 15.59
CA ALA A 6 -2.94 35.31 15.66
C ALA A 6 -2.10 34.50 14.65
N LEU A 7 -1.25 33.59 15.14
CA LEU A 7 -0.68 32.54 14.30
C LEU A 7 -1.82 31.58 13.92
N ALA A 8 -2.18 31.55 12.64
CA ALA A 8 -3.07 30.53 12.11
C ALA A 8 -2.31 29.19 12.09
N ILE A 9 -2.71 28.26 12.96
CA ILE A 9 -2.25 26.87 12.91
C ILE A 9 -3.12 26.19 11.85
N ALA A 10 -2.54 25.92 10.67
CA ALA A 10 -3.21 25.09 9.68
C ALA A 10 -3.28 23.64 10.20
N PRO A 11 -4.37 22.91 9.94
CA PRO A 11 -4.43 21.50 10.28
C PRO A 11 -3.35 20.76 9.49
N ALA A 12 -2.52 19.98 10.18
CA ALA A 12 -1.62 19.04 9.53
C ALA A 12 -2.48 17.91 8.92
N SER A 13 -2.46 17.74 7.60
CA SER A 13 -2.95 16.50 6.98
C SER A 13 -2.09 15.35 7.48
N ALA A 14 -2.72 14.36 8.10
CA ALA A 14 -2.06 13.12 8.46
C ALA A 14 -1.92 12.25 7.21
N GLU A 15 -0.68 12.02 6.79
CA GLU A 15 -0.35 11.00 5.79
C GLU A 15 0.03 9.72 6.52
N THR A 16 -0.57 8.59 6.09
CA THR A 16 -0.27 7.27 6.64
C THR A 16 0.46 6.46 5.58
N LEU A 17 1.60 5.87 5.96
CA LEU A 17 2.34 4.93 5.13
C LEU A 17 2.48 3.60 5.88
N ILE A 18 1.83 2.56 5.37
CA ILE A 18 1.91 1.20 5.91
C ILE A 18 2.68 0.35 4.91
N LYS A 19 3.82 -0.21 5.32
CA LYS A 19 4.59 -1.17 4.52
C LYS A 19 4.36 -2.58 5.06
N VAL A 20 4.05 -3.51 4.17
CA VAL A 20 3.88 -4.93 4.46
C VAL A 20 4.86 -5.71 3.60
N THR A 21 5.58 -6.64 4.22
CA THR A 21 6.59 -7.46 3.54
C THR A 21 6.22 -8.93 3.60
N GLN A 22 6.60 -9.67 2.57
CA GLN A 22 6.76 -11.12 2.57
C GLN A 22 8.13 -11.32 1.93
N GLY A 23 9.03 -12.07 2.57
CA GLY A 23 10.41 -12.16 2.07
C GLY A 23 11.04 -10.77 1.88
N ASP A 24 11.66 -10.55 0.72
CA ASP A 24 12.16 -9.24 0.29
C ASP A 24 11.09 -8.41 -0.46
N ASP A 25 10.06 -9.06 -0.97
CA ASP A 25 8.89 -8.45 -1.61
C ASP A 25 8.04 -7.61 -0.66
N TYR A 26 7.34 -6.62 -1.22
CA TYR A 26 6.52 -5.75 -0.39
C TYR A 26 5.34 -5.09 -1.11
N ALA A 27 4.34 -4.77 -0.31
CA ALA A 27 3.30 -3.82 -0.66
C ALA A 27 3.35 -2.64 0.31
N TYR A 28 2.94 -1.46 -0.15
CA TYR A 28 2.63 -0.37 0.78
C TYR A 28 1.36 0.36 0.42
N LEU A 29 0.65 0.75 1.47
CA LEU A 29 -0.54 1.58 1.42
C LEU A 29 -0.14 3.00 1.83
N TYR A 30 -0.34 3.93 0.91
CA TYR A 30 -0.21 5.36 1.15
C TYR A 30 -1.62 5.97 1.22
N GLN A 31 -1.97 6.59 2.34
CA GLN A 31 -3.24 7.27 2.54
C GLN A 31 -2.99 8.73 2.84
N ASN A 32 -3.70 9.61 2.13
CA ASN A 32 -3.70 11.03 2.40
C ASN A 32 -5.13 11.59 2.37
N SER A 33 -5.27 12.91 2.48
CA SER A 33 -6.58 13.57 2.50
C SER A 33 -7.31 13.63 1.15
N TRP A 34 -6.80 12.95 0.12
CA TRP A 34 -7.34 12.97 -1.24
C TRP A 34 -7.62 11.57 -1.78
N TYR A 35 -6.78 10.59 -1.46
CA TYR A 35 -6.87 9.23 -2.00
C TYR A 35 -6.09 8.23 -1.15
N ASP A 36 -6.36 6.96 -1.42
CA ASP A 36 -5.54 5.83 -0.99
C ASP A 36 -4.83 5.26 -2.23
N ILE A 37 -3.54 4.93 -2.14
CA ILE A 37 -2.80 4.21 -3.19
C ILE A 37 -2.13 3.00 -2.58
N VAL A 38 -2.32 1.84 -3.21
CA VAL A 38 -1.58 0.62 -2.89
C VAL A 38 -0.57 0.37 -3.99
N TYR A 39 0.67 0.10 -3.58
CA TYR A 39 1.75 -0.35 -4.43
C TYR A 39 2.10 -1.79 -4.08
N VAL A 40 2.55 -2.56 -5.07
CA VAL A 40 3.09 -3.90 -4.88
C VAL A 40 4.34 -4.04 -5.75
N CYS A 41 5.44 -4.44 -5.13
CA CYS A 41 6.77 -4.52 -5.72
C CYS A 41 7.29 -5.94 -5.56
N ASP A 42 7.53 -6.61 -6.68
CA ASP A 42 8.43 -7.76 -6.74
C ASP A 42 9.84 -7.16 -6.76
N VAL A 43 10.72 -7.57 -5.86
CA VAL A 43 12.13 -7.14 -5.87
C VAL A 43 13.08 -8.29 -6.15
N GLU A 44 12.58 -9.52 -6.19
CA GLU A 44 13.36 -10.73 -6.31
C GLU A 44 13.44 -11.14 -7.78
N ALA A 45 14.66 -11.34 -8.29
CA ALA A 45 14.85 -11.81 -9.67
C ALA A 45 14.77 -13.35 -9.77
N ASP A 46 13.82 -13.96 -9.06
CA ASP A 46 13.67 -15.41 -8.94
C ASP A 46 12.55 -15.99 -9.83
N GLY A 47 11.64 -15.13 -10.30
CA GLY A 47 10.55 -15.48 -11.20
C GLY A 47 9.29 -16.00 -10.51
N HIS A 48 9.15 -15.85 -9.19
CA HIS A 48 7.93 -16.21 -8.46
C HIS A 48 6.86 -15.13 -8.58
N GLY A 49 7.24 -13.86 -8.64
CA GLY A 49 6.29 -12.76 -8.79
C GLY A 49 5.45 -12.54 -7.53
N VAL A 50 4.97 -11.32 -7.36
CA VAL A 50 4.24 -10.90 -6.16
C VAL A 50 2.84 -10.41 -6.49
N TYR A 51 1.92 -10.53 -5.55
CA TYR A 51 0.63 -9.87 -5.60
C TYR A 51 0.14 -9.37 -4.24
N VAL A 52 -0.75 -8.39 -4.27
CA VAL A 52 -1.36 -7.78 -3.08
C VAL A 52 -2.85 -8.04 -3.06
N LYS A 53 -3.34 -8.42 -1.88
CA LYS A 53 -4.76 -8.53 -1.53
C LYS A 53 -5.17 -7.27 -0.80
N VAL A 54 -6.21 -6.61 -1.30
CA VAL A 54 -6.69 -5.33 -0.77
C VAL A 54 -8.13 -5.50 -0.28
N TRP A 55 -8.32 -5.38 1.02
CA TRP A 55 -9.66 -5.32 1.61
C TRP A 55 -10.11 -3.87 1.64
N LYS A 56 -11.34 -3.65 1.19
CA LYS A 56 -11.97 -2.34 1.09
C LYS A 56 -13.29 -2.35 1.85
N GLU A 57 -13.76 -1.18 2.28
CA GLU A 57 -15.15 -1.05 2.74
C GLU A 57 -16.13 -1.47 1.63
N SER A 58 -15.78 -1.15 0.38
CA SER A 58 -16.56 -1.51 -0.82
C SER A 58 -16.44 -2.97 -1.29
N GLY A 59 -15.54 -3.78 -0.70
CA GLY A 59 -15.35 -5.18 -1.08
C GLY A 59 -13.89 -5.63 -1.10
N TYR A 60 -13.49 -6.33 -2.15
CA TYR A 60 -12.16 -6.93 -2.29
C TYR A 60 -11.55 -6.58 -3.64
N ASP A 61 -10.23 -6.36 -3.67
CA ASP A 61 -9.44 -6.24 -4.89
C ASP A 61 -8.13 -7.01 -4.75
N GLU A 62 -7.56 -7.40 -5.87
CA GLU A 62 -6.30 -8.13 -5.94
C GLU A 62 -5.55 -7.76 -7.22
N PHE A 63 -4.25 -7.53 -7.12
CA PHE A 63 -3.41 -7.30 -8.28
C PHE A 63 -1.93 -7.66 -8.02
N GLY A 64 -1.25 -8.10 -9.08
CA GLY A 64 0.17 -8.46 -9.06
C GLY A 64 1.10 -7.35 -9.50
N ASP A 65 2.39 -7.54 -9.27
CA ASP A 65 3.41 -6.74 -9.94
C ASP A 65 3.64 -7.25 -11.37
N ALA A 66 3.12 -6.51 -12.35
CA ALA A 66 3.21 -6.87 -13.75
C ALA A 66 4.62 -6.68 -14.34
N ASN A 67 5.52 -5.97 -13.64
CA ASN A 67 6.87 -5.69 -14.12
C ASN A 67 7.93 -6.64 -13.51
N GLY A 68 7.52 -7.57 -12.66
CA GLY A 68 8.43 -8.40 -11.85
C GLY A 68 9.41 -7.53 -11.06
N SER A 69 10.65 -8.01 -10.88
CA SER A 69 11.73 -7.27 -10.21
C SER A 69 12.18 -5.94 -10.85
N ALA A 70 11.57 -5.51 -11.96
CA ALA A 70 11.91 -4.25 -12.62
C ALA A 70 11.10 -3.06 -12.08
N SER A 71 11.73 -1.88 -12.03
CA SER A 71 11.05 -0.63 -11.73
C SER A 71 10.29 -0.08 -12.94
N PRO A 72 9.13 0.60 -12.77
CA PRO A 72 8.44 0.85 -11.51
C PRO A 72 7.57 -0.32 -11.05
N CYS A 73 7.28 -0.35 -9.75
CA CYS A 73 6.30 -1.26 -9.18
C CYS A 73 4.88 -0.97 -9.70
N SER A 74 4.03 -1.99 -9.65
CA SER A 74 2.61 -1.85 -9.98
C SER A 74 1.83 -1.15 -8.85
N SER A 75 0.77 -0.42 -9.21
CA SER A 75 -0.04 0.33 -8.24
C SER A 75 -1.50 0.49 -8.67
N ARG A 76 -2.37 0.73 -7.70
CA ARG A 76 -3.78 1.12 -7.91
C ARG A 76 -4.22 2.18 -6.91
N SER A 77 -5.06 3.10 -7.37
CA SER A 77 -5.68 4.13 -6.55
C SER A 77 -7.10 3.75 -6.16
N TYR A 78 -7.48 4.13 -4.95
CA TYR A 78 -8.79 3.91 -4.36
C TYR A 78 -9.34 5.22 -3.81
N SER A 79 -10.65 5.24 -3.56
CA SER A 79 -11.30 6.34 -2.85
C SER A 79 -10.66 6.52 -1.48
N ILE A 80 -10.59 7.78 -1.03
CA ILE A 80 -10.06 8.12 0.29
C ILE A 80 -10.68 7.28 1.41
N GLY A 81 -9.82 6.61 2.18
CA GLY A 81 -10.23 5.77 3.32
C GLY A 81 -10.99 4.49 2.96
N ASP A 82 -11.08 4.12 1.68
CA ASP A 82 -11.74 2.87 1.27
C ASP A 82 -10.87 1.65 1.61
N VAL A 83 -9.54 1.78 1.64
CA VAL A 83 -8.65 0.65 1.95
C VAL A 83 -8.59 0.41 3.46
N THR A 84 -9.04 -0.78 3.88
CA THR A 84 -9.11 -1.16 5.29
C THR A 84 -7.92 -2.00 5.73
N SER A 85 -7.37 -2.83 4.85
CA SER A 85 -6.13 -3.56 5.11
C SER A 85 -5.54 -4.13 3.83
N ILE A 86 -4.22 -4.39 3.88
CA ILE A 86 -3.49 -5.05 2.79
C ILE A 86 -2.74 -6.28 3.29
N GLN A 87 -2.51 -7.24 2.39
CA GLN A 87 -1.65 -8.41 2.58
C GLN A 87 -0.86 -8.65 1.30
N VAL A 88 0.44 -8.90 1.40
CA VAL A 88 1.29 -9.23 0.26
C VAL A 88 1.54 -10.74 0.22
N CYS A 89 1.56 -11.32 -0.97
CA CYS A 89 1.74 -12.73 -1.22
C CYS A 89 2.68 -12.94 -2.40
N GLU A 90 3.58 -13.91 -2.27
CA GLU A 90 4.48 -14.37 -3.32
C GLU A 90 3.88 -15.60 -4.02
N SER A 91 3.90 -15.58 -5.35
CA SER A 91 3.37 -16.65 -6.19
C SER A 91 4.45 -17.70 -6.50
N VAL A 92 4.74 -18.57 -5.54
CA VAL A 92 5.60 -19.73 -5.82
C VAL A 92 4.86 -20.76 -6.70
N THR A 93 5.58 -21.55 -7.50
CA THR A 93 5.04 -22.81 -8.08
C THR A 93 4.68 -23.79 -6.96
N GLY A 94 3.56 -23.55 -6.25
CA GLY A 94 3.19 -24.17 -4.98
C GLY A 94 2.08 -23.38 -4.26
N PRO A 95 1.80 -23.66 -2.97
CA PRO A 95 0.90 -22.82 -2.19
C PRO A 95 1.52 -21.44 -1.97
N ASP A 96 0.81 -20.37 -2.35
CA ASP A 96 1.27 -18.99 -2.15
C ASP A 96 1.66 -18.74 -0.70
N TRP A 97 2.80 -18.08 -0.52
CA TRP A 97 3.26 -17.64 0.79
C TRP A 97 2.90 -16.18 0.96
N CYS A 98 2.00 -15.91 1.91
CA CYS A 98 1.55 -14.55 2.23
C CYS A 98 2.21 -14.05 3.52
N SER A 99 2.31 -12.73 3.66
CA SER A 99 2.71 -12.09 4.90
C SER A 99 1.85 -12.58 6.07
N ASP A 100 2.48 -12.80 7.22
CA ASP A 100 1.88 -13.41 8.41
C ASP A 100 0.56 -12.76 8.87
N ARG A 101 0.37 -11.47 8.57
CA ARG A 101 -0.82 -10.70 8.94
C ARG A 101 -1.26 -9.75 7.83
N ARG A 102 -2.50 -9.29 7.99
CA ARG A 102 -3.05 -8.10 7.31
C ARG A 102 -2.71 -6.88 8.14
N TYR A 103 -2.35 -5.77 7.49
CA TYR A 103 -1.93 -4.55 8.19
C TYR A 103 -2.80 -3.36 7.82
N ARG A 104 -3.04 -2.50 8.82
CA ARG A 104 -3.70 -1.19 8.78
C ARG A 104 -3.02 -0.29 9.81
#